data_AF-A0A7Y4U376-F1
#
_entry.id   AF-A0A7Y4U376-F1
#
_cell.length_a   1.000
_cell.length_b   1.000
_cell.length_c   1.000
_cell.angle_alpha   90.00
_cell.angle_beta   90.00
_cell.angle_gamma   90.00
#
_symmetry.space_group_name_H-M   'P 1'
#
loop_
_entity.id
_entity.type
_entity.pdbx_description
1 polymer ?
#
loop_
_entity_poly.entity_id
_entity_poly.type
_entity_poly.pdbx_seq_one_letter_code
_entity_poly.pdbx_strand_id
1 'polypeptide(L)' 'AQLEGGLTITPDNFIADGDFVAMQARGKSTTKTGKSYNNTYCQVFRIAGGKVQEVTEYLDTELVTSAFGK' A
#
# COMPACT_ATOMS: atom_id res chain seq x y z
N ALA A 1 0.76 -11.69 12.29
CA ALA A 1 -0.36 -10.99 12.97
C ALA A 1 -1.48 -10.67 11.96
N GLN A 2 -2.61 -10.08 12.40
CA GLN A 2 -3.68 -9.60 11.50
C GLN A 2 -3.99 -8.13 11.84
N LEU A 3 -4.42 -7.33 10.87
CA LEU A 3 -4.91 -5.97 11.11
C LEU A 3 -6.26 -5.96 11.83
N GLU A 4 -6.47 -4.95 12.65
CA GLU A 4 -7.75 -4.58 13.24
C GLU A 4 -8.48 -3.64 12.28
N GLY A 5 -9.64 -4.05 11.75
CA GLY A 5 -10.45 -3.22 10.85
C GLY A 5 -9.92 -3.03 9.42
N GLY A 6 -8.71 -3.50 9.11
CA GLY A 6 -8.11 -3.41 7.77
C GLY A 6 -7.16 -2.22 7.62
N LEU A 7 -6.78 -1.90 6.39
CA LEU A 7 -5.82 -0.83 6.06
C LEU A 7 -6.52 0.33 5.38
N THR A 8 -6.41 1.54 5.95
CA THR A 8 -6.82 2.76 5.26
C THR A 8 -5.64 3.31 4.47
N ILE A 9 -5.77 3.40 3.15
CA ILE A 9 -4.79 4.05 2.27
C ILE A 9 -5.28 5.46 1.94
N THR A 10 -4.45 6.46 2.18
CA THR A 10 -4.70 7.86 1.80
C THR A 10 -3.73 8.22 0.67
N PRO A 11 -4.22 8.41 -0.57
CA PRO A 11 -3.40 8.88 -1.68
C PRO A 11 -2.93 10.32 -1.44
N ASP A 12 -1.66 10.59 -1.71
CA ASP A 12 -1.05 11.91 -1.60
C ASP A 12 -0.76 12.51 -2.99
N ASN A 13 -0.39 11.69 -3.98
CA ASN A 13 -0.06 12.15 -5.33
C ASN A 13 -0.27 11.03 -6.37
N PHE A 14 -0.61 11.43 -7.61
CA PHE A 14 -0.74 10.54 -8.76
C PHE A 14 0.05 11.08 -9.94
N ILE A 15 0.83 10.22 -10.58
CA ILE A 15 1.59 10.51 -11.81
C ILE A 15 1.17 9.48 -12.84
N ALA A 16 0.57 9.93 -13.94
CA ALA A 16 0.10 9.05 -15.00
C ALA A 16 0.92 9.26 -16.28
N ASP A 17 1.36 8.17 -16.89
CA ASP A 17 2.03 8.16 -18.20
C ASP A 17 1.75 6.84 -18.94
N GLY A 18 1.27 6.94 -20.18
CA GLY A 18 0.78 5.81 -20.97
C GLY A 18 -0.23 4.95 -20.21
N ASP A 19 0.04 3.65 -20.13
CA ASP A 19 -0.79 2.65 -19.44
C ASP A 19 -0.48 2.58 -17.94
N PHE A 20 0.38 3.43 -17.40
CA PHE A 20 0.83 3.35 -16.00
C PHE A 20 0.39 4.53 -15.16
N VAL A 21 0.10 4.26 -13.89
CA VAL A 21 -0.13 5.27 -12.86
C VAL A 21 0.72 4.95 -11.64
N ALA A 22 1.60 5.85 -11.25
CA ALA A 22 2.28 5.80 -9.96
C ALA A 22 1.50 6.61 -8.92
N MET A 23 1.20 6.02 -7.78
CA MET A 23 0.52 6.65 -6.66
C MET A 23 1.42 6.66 -5.43
N GLN A 24 1.69 7.85 -4.88
CA GLN A 24 2.26 7.98 -3.54
C GLN A 24 1.13 8.00 -2.52
N ALA A 25 1.26 7.26 -1.42
CA ALA A 25 0.21 7.16 -0.42
C ALA A 25 0.72 6.83 0.98
N ARG A 26 -0.10 7.09 1.99
CA ARG A 26 0.12 6.68 3.38
C ARG A 26 -0.93 5.67 3.82
N GLY A 27 -0.47 4.57 4.40
CA GLY A 27 -1.31 3.59 5.07
C GLY A 27 -1.45 3.92 6.55
N LYS A 28 -2.64 3.65 7.10
CA LYS A 28 -2.90 3.71 8.54
C LYS A 28 -3.64 2.47 8.98
N SER A 29 -3.07 1.76 9.95
CA SER A 29 -3.70 0.60 10.59
C SER A 29 -3.03 0.24 11.91
N THR A 30 -3.67 -0.67 12.63
CA THR A 30 -3.18 -1.27 13.88
C THR A 30 -3.39 -2.77 13.78
N THR A 31 -2.44 -3.58 14.25
CA THR A 31 -2.62 -5.03 14.35
C THR A 31 -3.55 -5.38 15.51
N LYS A 32 -4.17 -6.56 15.49
CA LYS A 32 -4.92 -7.10 16.64
C LYS A 32 -4.09 -7.27 17.92
N THR A 33 -2.76 -7.21 17.79
CA THR A 33 -1.82 -7.22 18.92
C THR A 33 -1.45 -5.82 19.41
N GLY A 34 -2.09 -4.77 18.89
CA GLY A 34 -1.89 -3.37 19.27
C GLY A 34 -0.70 -2.67 18.60
N LYS A 35 0.01 -3.34 17.69
CA LYS A 35 1.16 -2.74 17.00
C LYS A 35 0.70 -1.83 15.87
N SER A 36 1.24 -0.63 15.78
CA SER A 36 0.96 0.27 14.66
C SER A 36 1.54 -0.26 13.36
N TYR A 37 0.75 -0.18 12.29
CA TYR A 37 1.16 -0.50 10.93
C TYR A 37 0.80 0.68 10.00
N ASN A 38 1.64 1.72 10.05
CA ASN A 38 1.47 2.95 9.27
C ASN A 38 2.57 3.05 8.20
N ASN A 39 2.41 2.32 7.10
CA ASN A 39 3.43 2.26 6.04
C ASN A 39 3.31 3.44 5.05
N THR A 40 4.40 3.81 4.40
CA THR A 40 4.40 4.74 3.26
C THR A 40 4.57 3.94 1.98
N TYR A 41 3.75 4.24 0.99
CA TYR A 41 3.64 3.47 -0.24
C TYR A 41 3.98 4.32 -1.47
N CYS A 42 4.62 3.67 -2.44
CA CYS A 42 4.52 4.01 -3.85
C CYS A 42 3.96 2.80 -4.59
N GLN A 43 2.79 2.94 -5.19
CA GLN A 43 2.13 1.86 -5.93
C GLN A 43 2.15 2.20 -7.42
N VAL A 44 2.67 1.30 -8.24
CA VAL A 44 2.67 1.44 -9.70
C VAL A 44 1.61 0.50 -10.26
N PHE A 45 0.58 1.09 -10.84
CA PHE A 45 -0.52 0.39 -11.49
C PHE A 45 -0.29 0.33 -13.00
N ARG A 46 -0.56 -0.83 -13.61
CA ARG A 46 -0.77 -0.93 -15.06
C ARG A 46 -2.26 -1.03 -15.35
N ILE A 47 -2.77 -0.15 -16.19
CA ILE A 47 -4.17 -0.06 -16.60
C ILE A 47 -4.29 -0.55 -18.03
N ALA A 48 -5.22 -1.47 -18.30
CA ALA A 48 -5.60 -1.82 -19.67
C ALA A 48 -7.09 -2.14 -19.74
N GLY A 49 -7.77 -1.70 -20.81
CA GLY A 49 -9.21 -1.90 -20.96
C GLY A 49 -10.04 -1.25 -19.84
N GLY A 50 -9.56 -0.13 -19.29
CA GLY A 50 -10.23 0.58 -18.18
C GLY A 50 -10.16 -0.14 -16.83
N LYS A 51 -9.29 -1.14 -16.67
CA LYS A 51 -9.13 -1.91 -15.43
C LYS A 51 -7.67 -1.96 -14.99
N VAL A 52 -7.45 -2.06 -13.68
CA VAL A 52 -6.14 -2.39 -13.12
C VAL A 52 -5.80 -3.84 -13.47
N GLN A 53 -4.72 -4.05 -14.21
CA GLN A 53 -4.23 -5.37 -14.59
C GLN A 53 -3.09 -5.84 -13.68
N GLU A 54 -2.25 -4.92 -13.23
CA GLU A 54 -1.09 -5.20 -12.36
C GLU A 54 -0.93 -4.07 -11.34
N VAL A 55 -0.41 -4.43 -10.16
CA VAL A 55 0.03 -3.50 -9.13
C VAL A 55 1.38 -3.99 -8.62
N THR A 56 2.37 -3.10 -8.60
CA THR A 56 3.64 -3.30 -7.88
C THR A 56 3.71 -2.29 -6.75
N GLU A 57 3.91 -2.76 -5.52
CA GLU A 57 4.01 -1.88 -4.35
C GLU A 57 5.46 -1.77 -3.87
N TYR A 58 5.89 -0.54 -3.62
CA TYR A 58 7.14 -0.20 -2.95
C TYR A 58 6.78 0.43 -1.60
N LEU A 59 7.33 -0.12 -0.53
CA LEU A 59 6.96 0.21 0.84
C LEU A 59 8.08 -0.20 1.81
N ASP A 60 7.96 0.19 3.08
CA ASP A 60 8.87 -0.28 4.14
C ASP A 60 8.60 -1.76 4.45
N THR A 61 9.39 -2.64 3.85
CA THR A 61 9.26 -4.09 4.01
C THR A 61 9.62 -4.54 5.42
N GLU A 62 10.49 -3.81 6.13
CA GLU A 62 10.81 -4.14 7.52
C GLU A 62 9.63 -3.80 8.44
N LEU A 63 8.89 -2.74 8.16
CA LEU A 63 7.64 -2.47 8.89
C LEU A 63 6.63 -3.61 8.70
N VAL A 64 6.55 -4.21 7.51
CA VAL A 64 5.72 -5.41 7.26
C VAL A 64 6.23 -6.59 8.08
N THR A 65 7.53 -6.90 8.02
CA THR A 65 8.13 -7.99 8.79
C THR A 65 7.90 -7.80 10.28
N SER A 66 8.11 -6.61 10.79
CA SER A 66 7.96 -6.34 12.21
C SER A 66 6.49 -6.44 12.68
N ALA A 67 5.52 -6.11 11.81
CA ALA A 67 4.10 -6.18 12.14
C ALA A 67 3.50 -7.59 11.93
N PHE A 68 3.98 -8.34 10.94
CA PHE A 68 3.35 -9.59 10.49
C PHE A 68 4.27 -10.79 10.40
N GLY A 69 5.59 -10.58 10.38
CA GLY A 69 6.60 -11.62 10.42
C GLY A 69 6.37 -12.57 11.60
N LYS A 70 6.60 -13.85 11.34
CA LYS A 70 6.49 -14.91 12.36
C LYS A 70 7.76 -14.97 13.17
#